data_AF-A0A117NYY6-F1
#
_entry.id   AF-A0A117NYY6-F1
#
_cell.length_a   1.000
_cell.length_b   1.000
_cell.length_c   1.000
_cell.angle_alpha   90.00
_cell.angle_beta   90.00
_cell.angle_gamma   90.00
#
_symmetry.space_group_name_H-M   'P 1'
#
loop_
_entity.id
_entity.type
_entity.pdbx_description
1 polymer ?
#
loop_
_entity_poly.entity_id
_entity_poly.type
_entity_poly.pdbx_seq_one_letter_code
_entity_poly.pdbx_strand_id
1 'polypeptide(L)'
;MVNADAVEDRHDDEAAPAPAWAGRPTPDEWAGLIAEWDEIRQGYHLGDTPGRVLECARNVEASVAAGGPDTALWTLGLVLIGPYVIYARPDAAAEARVLKAMSAVERALGETPCAHDEHPCDDMPLDDELDNLRYVLEMLARPERDAAHEASLADEELRPDEDSENWFEGRMTREIWACPRNLAGFARAFAD
;
A
#
# COMPACT_ATOMS: atom_id res chain seq x y z
N MET A 1 -13.26 60.00 5.19
CA MET A 1 -13.52 58.86 6.10
C MET A 1 -12.49 57.81 5.78
N VAL A 2 -11.63 57.48 6.74
CA VAL A 2 -10.56 56.48 6.68
C VAL A 2 -11.04 55.25 7.45
N ASN A 3 -10.42 54.10 7.14
CA ASN A 3 -10.53 52.73 7.70
C ASN A 3 -11.30 51.81 6.75
N ALA A 4 -10.71 50.92 5.92
CA ALA A 4 -9.55 50.04 6.10
C ALA A 4 -9.66 49.12 7.32
N ASP A 5 -10.27 47.95 7.12
CA ASP A 5 -10.05 46.70 7.87
C ASP A 5 -10.53 45.57 6.94
N ALA A 6 -9.61 44.97 6.17
CA ALA A 6 -8.79 43.82 6.59
C ALA A 6 -9.63 42.54 6.67
N VAL A 7 -9.69 41.86 5.52
CA VAL A 7 -10.00 40.44 5.41
C VAL A 7 -8.91 39.70 6.19
N GLU A 8 -9.18 39.34 7.44
CA GLU A 8 -8.41 38.31 8.14
C GLU A 8 -8.86 36.95 7.60
N ASP A 9 -8.25 36.60 6.47
CA ASP A 9 -8.03 35.23 6.05
C ASP A 9 -7.16 34.57 7.13
N ARG A 10 -7.81 33.92 8.11
CA ARG A 10 -7.12 33.17 9.16
C ARG A 10 -6.65 31.85 8.57
N HIS A 11 -5.45 31.93 8.00
CA HIS A 11 -4.36 30.97 8.11
C HIS A 11 -4.75 29.65 8.79
N ASP A 12 -4.79 28.60 7.96
CA ASP A 12 -4.00 27.37 8.15
C ASP A 12 -3.55 27.09 9.58
N ASP A 13 -4.46 26.57 10.40
CA ASP A 13 -4.12 25.65 11.48
C ASP A 13 -4.16 24.22 10.89
N GLU A 14 -3.40 24.00 9.81
CA GLU A 14 -2.98 22.65 9.44
C GLU A 14 -1.96 22.23 10.49
N ALA A 15 -2.48 21.72 11.62
CA ALA A 15 -1.69 21.04 12.62
C ALA A 15 -0.72 20.12 11.88
N ALA A 16 0.58 20.34 12.06
CA ALA A 16 1.61 19.57 11.40
C ALA A 16 1.22 18.08 11.52
N PRO A 17 1.04 17.36 10.41
CA PRO A 17 0.56 15.99 10.48
C PRO A 17 1.48 15.23 11.41
N ALA A 18 0.89 14.48 12.35
CA ALA A 18 1.63 13.57 13.21
C ALA A 18 2.64 12.80 12.34
N PRO A 19 3.89 12.65 12.80
CA PRO A 19 4.92 12.06 11.96
C PRO A 19 4.42 10.72 11.42
N ALA A 20 4.62 10.51 10.12
CA ALA A 20 4.78 9.18 9.56
C ALA A 20 5.69 8.39 10.52
N TRP A 21 5.37 7.11 10.73
CA TRP A 21 5.92 6.22 11.75
C TRP A 21 7.34 6.62 12.21
N ALA A 22 7.56 6.73 13.52
CA ALA A 22 8.83 7.18 14.07
C ALA A 22 9.93 6.10 13.94
N GLY A 23 10.40 5.88 12.71
CA GLY A 23 11.40 4.88 12.36
C GLY A 23 10.87 3.82 11.40
N ARG A 24 11.70 2.81 11.15
CA ARG A 24 11.34 1.64 10.36
C ARG A 24 10.54 0.66 11.21
N PRO A 25 9.33 0.22 10.79
CA PRO A 25 8.60 -0.80 11.53
C PRO A 25 9.37 -2.12 11.58
N THR A 26 9.29 -2.80 12.72
CA THR A 26 9.80 -4.15 12.95
C THR A 26 8.93 -5.20 12.23
N PRO A 27 9.42 -6.44 12.03
CA PRO A 27 8.62 -7.49 11.39
C PRO A 27 7.29 -7.82 12.09
N ASP A 28 7.21 -7.64 13.42
CA ASP A 28 5.96 -7.88 14.16
C ASP A 28 5.00 -6.69 14.05
N GLU A 29 5.52 -5.46 14.00
CA GLU A 29 4.70 -4.27 13.71
C GLU A 29 4.13 -4.34 12.29
N TRP A 30 4.93 -4.80 11.32
CA TRP A 30 4.43 -5.08 9.97
C TRP A 30 3.35 -6.15 9.96
N ALA A 31 3.50 -7.24 10.70
CA ALA A 31 2.48 -8.28 10.77
C ALA A 31 1.16 -7.73 11.34
N GLY A 32 1.21 -6.84 12.33
CA GLY A 32 0.04 -6.16 12.87
C GLY A 32 -0.64 -5.25 11.84
N LEU A 33 0.14 -4.43 11.13
CA LEU A 33 -0.37 -3.54 10.07
C LEU A 33 -1.03 -4.33 8.93
N ILE A 34 -0.40 -5.42 8.49
CA ILE A 34 -0.92 -6.26 7.40
C ILE A 34 -2.25 -6.89 7.79
N ALA A 35 -2.36 -7.40 9.03
CA ALA A 35 -3.61 -7.96 9.53
C ALA A 35 -4.72 -6.89 9.59
N GLU A 36 -4.41 -5.69 10.09
CA GLU A 36 -5.37 -4.58 10.15
C GLU A 36 -5.82 -4.13 8.76
N TRP A 37 -4.92 -4.04 7.79
CA TRP A 37 -5.26 -3.71 6.41
C TRP A 37 -6.13 -4.77 5.74
N ASP A 38 -5.86 -6.04 5.99
CA ASP A 38 -6.69 -7.14 5.50
C ASP A 38 -8.09 -7.12 6.10
N GLU A 39 -8.23 -6.79 7.40
CA GLU A 39 -9.53 -6.56 8.04
C GLU A 39 -10.31 -5.42 7.37
N ILE A 40 -9.64 -4.28 7.11
CA ILE A 40 -10.25 -3.13 6.42
C ILE A 40 -10.76 -3.53 5.03
N ARG A 41 -9.94 -4.25 4.26
CA ARG A 41 -10.27 -4.74 2.92
C ARG A 41 -11.48 -5.67 2.94
N GLN A 42 -11.55 -6.58 3.90
CA GLN A 42 -12.67 -7.52 4.06
C GLN A 42 -13.97 -6.85 4.54
N GLY A 43 -13.96 -5.54 4.79
CA GLY A 43 -15.13 -4.79 5.25
C GLY A 43 -15.31 -4.80 6.77
N TYR A 44 -14.34 -5.31 7.52
CA TYR A 44 -14.34 -5.25 8.99
C TYR A 44 -13.90 -3.85 9.44
N HIS A 45 -14.85 -2.91 9.43
CA HIS A 45 -14.61 -1.50 9.77
C HIS A 45 -14.71 -1.24 11.29
N LEU A 46 -13.93 -1.98 12.09
CA LEU A 46 -13.82 -1.68 13.51
C LEU A 46 -12.85 -0.50 13.72
N GLY A 47 -13.22 0.44 14.59
CA GLY A 47 -12.37 1.58 14.93
C GLY A 47 -12.37 2.71 13.90
N ASP A 48 -11.22 3.37 13.73
CA ASP A 48 -11.05 4.56 12.87
C ASP A 48 -10.39 4.19 11.53
N THR A 49 -11.14 3.47 10.67
CA THR A 49 -10.68 3.07 9.34
C THR A 49 -10.20 4.26 8.48
N PRO A 50 -10.92 5.41 8.41
CA PRO A 50 -10.41 6.58 7.69
C PRO A 50 -9.06 7.06 8.21
N GLY A 51 -8.88 7.10 9.54
CA GLY A 51 -7.60 7.44 10.16
C GLY A 51 -6.46 6.51 9.75
N ARG A 52 -6.72 5.20 9.64
CA ARG A 52 -5.74 4.19 9.21
C ARG A 52 -5.34 4.32 7.75
N VAL A 53 -6.30 4.57 6.87
CA VAL A 53 -6.04 4.85 5.45
C VAL A 53 -5.18 6.11 5.31
N LEU A 54 -5.55 7.18 6.02
CA LEU A 54 -4.80 8.44 6.04
C LEU A 54 -3.37 8.25 6.58
N GLU A 55 -3.20 7.42 7.61
CA GLU A 55 -1.90 7.07 8.15
C GLU A 55 -1.04 6.30 7.13
N CYS A 56 -1.60 5.29 6.47
CA CYS A 56 -0.92 4.55 5.42
C CYS A 56 -0.48 5.49 4.28
N ALA A 57 -1.37 6.36 3.80
CA ALA A 57 -1.05 7.35 2.76
C ALA A 57 0.08 8.34 3.17
N ARG A 58 0.12 8.77 4.44
CA ARG A 58 1.22 9.59 4.97
C ARG A 58 2.55 8.83 4.96
N ASN A 59 2.53 7.55 5.35
CA ASN A 59 3.73 6.72 5.36
C ASN A 59 4.23 6.39 3.94
N VAL A 60 3.34 6.23 2.96
CA VAL A 60 3.73 6.12 1.54
C VAL A 60 4.52 7.35 1.11
N GLU A 61 4.01 8.56 1.35
CA GLU A 61 4.71 9.79 0.96
C GLU A 61 6.08 9.93 1.66
N ALA A 62 6.13 9.64 2.97
CA ALA A 62 7.37 9.69 3.72
C ALA A 62 8.40 8.67 3.20
N SER A 63 7.95 7.44 2.90
CA SER A 63 8.82 6.38 2.40
C SER A 63 9.34 6.69 0.99
N VAL A 64 8.49 7.21 0.11
CA VAL A 64 8.89 7.66 -1.24
C VAL A 64 9.94 8.77 -1.14
N ALA A 65 9.74 9.75 -0.25
CA ALA A 65 10.70 10.83 -0.04
C ALA A 65 12.05 10.32 0.51
N ALA A 66 12.03 9.25 1.30
CA ALA A 66 13.24 8.62 1.84
C ALA A 66 13.93 7.68 0.83
N GLY A 67 13.21 7.16 -0.17
CA GLY A 67 13.73 6.19 -1.16
C GLY A 67 14.10 4.83 -0.55
N GLY A 68 13.43 4.45 0.55
CA GLY A 68 13.77 3.28 1.36
C GLY A 68 13.10 1.97 0.91
N PRO A 69 13.57 0.82 1.43
CA PRO A 69 13.04 -0.50 1.10
C PRO A 69 11.57 -0.70 1.54
N ASP A 70 11.10 0.11 2.49
CA ASP A 70 9.74 0.01 3.01
C ASP A 70 8.69 0.63 2.07
N THR A 71 9.13 1.31 1.00
CA THR A 71 8.23 1.93 0.01
C THR A 71 7.31 0.88 -0.61
N ALA A 72 7.83 -0.32 -0.90
CA ALA A 72 7.02 -1.42 -1.41
C ALA A 72 5.92 -1.82 -0.42
N LEU A 73 6.26 -2.00 0.86
CA LEU A 73 5.30 -2.42 1.89
C LEU A 73 4.19 -1.37 2.10
N TRP A 74 4.55 -0.09 2.20
CA TRP A 74 3.55 0.96 2.35
C TRP A 74 2.67 1.13 1.10
N THR A 75 3.26 1.12 -0.09
CA THR A 75 2.50 1.24 -1.34
C THR A 75 1.54 0.07 -1.50
N LEU A 76 2.01 -1.17 -1.34
CA LEU A 76 1.15 -2.35 -1.49
C LEU A 76 0.12 -2.46 -0.35
N GLY A 77 0.44 -1.97 0.85
CA GLY A 77 -0.54 -1.82 1.93
C GLY A 77 -1.67 -0.86 1.56
N LEU A 78 -1.32 0.26 0.92
CA LEU A 78 -2.31 1.22 0.41
C LEU A 78 -3.13 0.64 -0.74
N VAL A 79 -2.52 -0.19 -1.60
CA VAL A 79 -3.22 -0.95 -2.65
C VAL A 79 -4.27 -1.89 -2.02
N LEU A 80 -3.87 -2.63 -0.99
CA LEU A 80 -4.72 -3.61 -0.30
C LEU A 80 -5.99 -2.97 0.28
N ILE A 81 -5.88 -1.77 0.84
CA ILE A 81 -7.01 -1.02 1.42
C ILE A 81 -7.68 -0.06 0.42
N GLY A 82 -7.24 -0.04 -0.84
CA GLY A 82 -7.82 0.78 -1.89
C GLY A 82 -9.31 0.58 -2.16
N PRO A 83 -9.81 -0.67 -2.20
CA PRO A 83 -11.24 -0.93 -2.37
C PRO A 83 -12.10 -0.22 -1.31
N TYR A 84 -11.61 -0.04 -0.08
CA TYR A 84 -12.33 0.75 0.92
C TYR A 84 -12.51 2.21 0.46
N VAL A 85 -11.46 2.82 -0.09
CA VAL A 85 -11.51 4.21 -0.58
C VAL A 85 -12.46 4.34 -1.77
N ILE A 86 -12.41 3.38 -2.70
CA ILE A 86 -13.22 3.40 -3.91
C ILE A 86 -14.70 3.11 -3.61
N TYR A 87 -14.99 2.07 -2.84
CA TYR A 87 -16.35 1.54 -2.68
C TYR A 87 -17.06 2.02 -1.41
N ALA A 88 -16.35 2.17 -0.29
CA ALA A 88 -16.97 2.66 0.95
C ALA A 88 -17.18 4.18 0.93
N ARG A 89 -16.55 4.89 -0.03
CA ARG A 89 -16.58 6.35 -0.20
C ARG A 89 -16.36 7.07 1.13
N PRO A 90 -15.15 6.97 1.71
CA PRO A 90 -14.78 7.75 2.88
C PRO A 90 -14.87 9.24 2.57
N ASP A 91 -14.63 10.09 3.55
CA ASP A 91 -14.65 11.53 3.31
C ASP A 91 -13.66 11.96 2.20
N ALA A 92 -13.96 13.09 1.57
CA ALA A 92 -13.19 13.60 0.43
C ALA A 92 -11.71 13.91 0.76
N ALA A 93 -11.38 14.14 2.04
CA ALA A 93 -10.00 14.39 2.44
C ALA A 93 -9.18 13.11 2.43
N ALA A 94 -9.76 11.98 2.86
CA ALA A 94 -9.15 10.66 2.74
C ALA A 94 -8.87 10.29 1.28
N GLU A 95 -9.86 10.43 0.41
CA GLU A 95 -9.72 10.18 -1.04
C GLU A 95 -8.59 11.03 -1.66
N ALA A 96 -8.62 12.35 -1.46
CA ALA A 96 -7.61 13.26 -1.99
C ALA A 96 -6.20 12.92 -1.49
N ARG A 97 -6.07 12.47 -0.24
CA ARG A 97 -4.78 12.12 0.35
C ARG A 97 -4.20 10.83 -0.22
N VAL A 98 -5.05 9.84 -0.52
CA VAL A 98 -4.67 8.57 -1.16
C VAL A 98 -4.21 8.83 -2.59
N LEU A 99 -4.98 9.59 -3.36
CA LEU A 99 -4.61 9.97 -4.74
C LEU A 99 -3.28 10.72 -4.78
N LYS A 100 -3.06 11.64 -3.84
CA LYS A 100 -1.79 12.36 -3.70
C LYS A 100 -0.61 11.42 -3.42
N ALA A 101 -0.79 10.46 -2.51
CA ALA A 101 0.24 9.49 -2.15
C ALA A 101 0.59 8.57 -3.34
N MET A 102 -0.41 8.04 -4.04
CA MET A 102 -0.19 7.20 -5.22
C MET A 102 0.45 7.98 -6.37
N SER A 103 0.03 9.22 -6.61
CA SER A 103 0.70 10.13 -7.56
C SER A 103 2.17 10.38 -7.22
N ALA A 104 2.53 10.39 -5.93
CA ALA A 104 3.92 10.53 -5.51
C ALA A 104 4.75 9.28 -5.83
N VAL A 105 4.19 8.09 -5.62
CA VAL A 105 4.81 6.81 -6.01
C VAL A 105 5.04 6.77 -7.51
N GLU A 106 4.01 7.04 -8.32
CA GLU A 106 4.13 7.01 -9.79
C GLU A 106 5.19 8.01 -10.26
N ARG A 107 5.18 9.25 -9.77
CA ARG A 107 6.16 10.26 -10.17
C ARG A 107 7.60 9.87 -9.80
N ALA A 108 7.79 9.24 -8.65
CA ALA A 108 9.11 8.86 -8.18
C ALA A 108 9.66 7.63 -8.90
N LEU A 109 8.80 6.66 -9.22
CA LEU A 109 9.22 5.32 -9.66
C LEU A 109 8.87 5.00 -11.12
N GLY A 110 7.95 5.72 -11.75
CA GLY A 110 7.35 5.37 -13.05
C GLY A 110 8.33 5.33 -14.23
N GLU A 111 9.42 6.09 -14.16
CA GLU A 111 10.48 6.13 -15.19
C GLU A 111 11.73 5.33 -14.79
N THR A 112 11.69 4.62 -13.66
CA THR A 112 12.84 3.85 -13.18
C THR A 112 12.94 2.54 -13.98
N PRO A 113 14.04 2.31 -14.73
CA PRO A 113 14.18 1.10 -15.51
C PRO A 113 14.37 -0.13 -14.61
N CYS A 114 13.83 -1.26 -15.04
CA CYS A 114 14.01 -2.57 -14.41
C CYS A 114 14.30 -3.64 -15.47
N ALA A 115 14.94 -4.73 -15.06
CA ALA A 115 15.36 -5.81 -15.96
C ALA A 115 14.37 -6.99 -15.99
N HIS A 116 13.26 -6.90 -15.26
CA HIS A 116 12.26 -7.96 -15.24
C HIS A 116 11.46 -7.96 -16.55
N ASP A 117 11.21 -9.15 -17.08
CA ASP A 117 10.45 -9.32 -18.32
C ASP A 117 8.93 -9.22 -18.08
N GLU A 118 8.46 -9.48 -16.85
CA GLU A 118 7.05 -9.49 -16.47
C GLU A 118 6.79 -8.72 -15.16
N HIS A 119 5.59 -8.16 -15.04
CA HIS A 119 5.19 -7.27 -13.95
C HIS A 119 3.75 -7.57 -13.52
N PRO A 120 3.51 -8.02 -12.27
CA PRO A 120 2.16 -8.22 -11.73
C PRO A 120 1.21 -7.03 -11.93
N CYS A 121 1.70 -5.79 -11.96
CA CYS A 121 0.85 -4.62 -12.18
C CYS A 121 0.21 -4.56 -13.58
N ASP A 122 0.74 -5.30 -14.56
CA ASP A 122 0.26 -5.29 -15.95
C ASP A 122 -0.96 -6.21 -16.14
N ASP A 123 -1.16 -7.20 -15.26
CA ASP A 123 -2.18 -8.26 -15.42
C ASP A 123 -3.27 -8.28 -14.32
N MET A 124 -3.13 -7.49 -13.25
CA MET A 124 -3.93 -7.67 -12.02
C MET A 124 -5.21 -6.81 -11.94
N PRO A 125 -6.43 -7.38 -12.11
CA PRO A 125 -7.66 -6.73 -11.68
C PRO A 125 -7.72 -6.50 -10.17
N LEU A 126 -7.94 -5.25 -9.76
CA LEU A 126 -7.95 -4.81 -8.36
C LEU A 126 -9.04 -5.44 -7.47
N ASP A 127 -10.04 -6.14 -8.01
CA ASP A 127 -11.21 -6.58 -7.23
C ASP A 127 -11.13 -8.03 -6.72
N ASP A 128 -10.67 -8.99 -7.52
CA ASP A 128 -10.69 -10.43 -7.15
C ASP A 128 -9.33 -10.96 -6.64
N GLU A 129 -8.24 -10.22 -6.84
CA GLU A 129 -6.87 -10.75 -6.66
C GLU A 129 -6.13 -10.20 -5.43
N LEU A 130 -6.78 -9.31 -4.67
CA LEU A 130 -6.19 -8.70 -3.47
C LEU A 130 -6.08 -9.66 -2.27
N ASP A 131 -6.81 -10.77 -2.25
CA ASP A 131 -6.65 -11.81 -1.22
C ASP A 131 -5.19 -12.29 -1.13
N ASN A 132 -4.53 -12.36 -2.29
CA ASN A 132 -3.16 -12.83 -2.37
C ASN A 132 -2.11 -11.76 -2.05
N LEU A 133 -2.49 -10.47 -2.16
CA LEU A 133 -1.61 -9.36 -1.86
C LEU A 133 -1.21 -9.32 -0.38
N ARG A 134 -2.04 -9.85 0.52
CA ARG A 134 -1.68 -10.06 1.92
C ARG A 134 -0.43 -10.94 2.06
N TYR A 135 -0.39 -12.10 1.38
CA TYR A 135 0.76 -13.01 1.45
C TYR A 135 2.03 -12.36 0.89
N VAL A 136 1.91 -11.54 -0.15
CA VAL A 136 3.02 -10.75 -0.71
C VAL A 136 3.57 -9.79 0.34
N LEU A 137 2.71 -9.07 1.05
CA LEU A 137 3.13 -8.16 2.12
C LEU A 137 3.85 -8.90 3.26
N GLU A 138 3.33 -10.06 3.67
CA GLU A 138 3.95 -10.88 4.71
C GLU A 138 5.34 -11.37 4.28
N MET A 139 5.47 -11.84 3.03
CA MET A 139 6.74 -12.24 2.43
C MET A 139 7.75 -11.07 2.40
N LEU A 140 7.32 -9.86 2.03
CA LEU A 140 8.18 -8.66 1.98
C LEU A 140 8.60 -8.19 3.38
N ALA A 141 7.70 -8.27 4.36
CA ALA A 141 7.95 -7.85 5.74
C ALA A 141 8.90 -8.78 6.50
N ARG A 142 9.02 -10.04 6.06
CA ARG A 142 9.85 -11.07 6.71
C ARG A 142 10.90 -11.63 5.75
N PRO A 143 11.98 -10.87 5.46
CA PRO A 143 13.01 -11.30 4.50
C PRO A 143 13.67 -12.64 4.86
N GLU A 144 13.73 -12.98 6.15
CA GLU A 144 14.21 -14.27 6.67
C GLU A 144 13.32 -15.47 6.30
N ARG A 145 12.06 -15.26 5.91
CA ARG A 145 11.15 -16.30 5.42
C ARG A 145 11.27 -16.43 3.91
N ASP A 146 12.38 -16.95 3.41
CA ASP A 146 12.58 -17.07 1.96
C ASP A 146 11.53 -18.00 1.30
N ALA A 147 11.57 -18.08 -0.03
CA ALA A 147 10.66 -18.94 -0.79
C ALA A 147 10.68 -20.41 -0.34
N ALA A 148 11.78 -20.89 0.26
CA ALA A 148 11.86 -22.23 0.81
C ALA A 148 11.10 -22.37 2.14
N HIS A 149 11.10 -21.33 2.98
CA HIS A 149 10.26 -21.26 4.18
C HIS A 149 8.78 -21.24 3.83
N GLU A 150 8.37 -20.39 2.88
CA GLU A 150 6.96 -20.30 2.45
C GLU A 150 6.50 -21.62 1.77
N ALA A 151 7.33 -22.23 0.93
CA ALA A 151 7.04 -23.54 0.34
C ALA A 151 6.89 -24.65 1.39
N SER A 152 7.57 -24.55 2.54
CA SER A 152 7.44 -25.52 3.63
C SER A 152 6.15 -25.37 4.44
N LEU A 153 5.60 -24.16 4.53
CA LEU A 153 4.32 -23.90 5.19
C LEU A 153 3.12 -24.27 4.28
N ALA A 154 3.27 -24.05 2.97
CA ALA A 154 2.30 -24.49 1.98
C ALA A 154 2.08 -26.01 1.99
N ASP A 155 3.11 -26.80 2.37
CA ASP A 155 3.04 -28.27 2.46
C ASP A 155 2.32 -28.77 3.74
N GLU A 156 2.19 -27.94 4.81
CA GLU A 156 1.55 -28.35 6.08
C GLU A 156 0.12 -27.83 6.30
N GLU A 157 -0.31 -26.69 5.75
CA GLU A 157 -1.65 -26.12 6.05
C GLU A 157 -2.70 -26.12 4.90
N LEU A 158 -2.33 -26.37 3.65
CA LEU A 158 -3.29 -26.40 2.54
C LEU A 158 -2.99 -27.58 1.60
N ARG A 159 -3.86 -28.61 1.57
CA ARG A 159 -4.09 -29.28 0.28
C ARG A 159 -4.75 -28.22 -0.59
N PRO A 160 -4.13 -27.74 -1.69
CA PRO A 160 -4.80 -26.81 -2.58
C PRO A 160 -6.09 -27.49 -3.05
N ASP A 161 -7.19 -26.76 -3.06
CA ASP A 161 -8.28 -27.15 -3.95
C ASP A 161 -7.65 -27.19 -5.35
N GLU A 162 -7.75 -28.31 -6.06
CA GLU A 162 -7.01 -28.57 -7.32
C GLU A 162 -7.33 -27.54 -8.42
N ASP A 163 -8.32 -26.66 -8.20
CA ASP A 163 -8.78 -25.59 -9.07
C ASP A 163 -8.29 -24.18 -8.69
N SER A 164 -7.54 -24.01 -7.59
CA SER A 164 -6.87 -22.74 -7.32
C SER A 164 -5.58 -22.71 -8.13
N GLU A 165 -5.68 -22.23 -9.37
CA GLU A 165 -4.50 -21.85 -10.14
C GLU A 165 -3.63 -20.97 -9.24
N ASN A 166 -2.52 -21.53 -8.74
CA ASN A 166 -1.53 -20.83 -7.94
C ASN A 166 -0.86 -19.85 -8.90
N TRP A 167 -1.53 -18.73 -9.19
CA TRP A 167 -1.23 -17.78 -10.27
C TRP A 167 0.19 -17.18 -10.14
N PHE A 168 0.77 -17.39 -8.96
CA PHE A 168 2.07 -16.99 -8.48
C PHE A 168 3.19 -18.02 -8.68
N GLU A 169 2.89 -19.25 -9.07
CA GLU A 169 3.89 -20.28 -9.36
C GLU A 169 4.81 -19.79 -10.48
N GLY A 170 6.04 -19.45 -10.09
CA GLY A 170 7.12 -19.03 -10.99
C GLY A 170 7.33 -17.53 -11.17
N ARG A 171 6.43 -16.65 -10.69
CA ARG A 171 6.48 -15.18 -10.94
C ARG A 171 6.65 -14.30 -9.69
N MET A 172 6.86 -14.92 -8.52
CA MET A 172 6.81 -14.26 -7.21
C MET A 172 8.13 -14.21 -6.45
N THR A 173 9.08 -13.41 -6.92
CA THR A 173 10.20 -13.02 -6.04
C THR A 173 9.91 -11.67 -5.37
N ARG A 174 10.47 -11.46 -4.19
CA ARG A 174 10.44 -10.16 -3.51
C ARG A 174 10.92 -9.02 -4.40
N GLU A 175 11.92 -9.29 -5.23
CA GLU A 175 12.52 -8.32 -6.14
C GLU A 175 11.54 -7.87 -7.23
N ILE A 176 10.73 -8.80 -7.75
CA ILE A 176 9.66 -8.46 -8.70
C ILE A 176 8.61 -7.62 -7.99
N TRP A 177 8.09 -8.01 -6.84
CA TRP A 177 7.05 -7.25 -6.14
C TRP A 177 7.49 -5.85 -5.66
N ALA A 178 8.74 -5.71 -5.23
CA ALA A 178 9.33 -4.44 -4.85
C ALA A 178 9.85 -3.62 -6.06
N CYS A 179 9.68 -4.13 -7.28
CA CYS A 179 10.15 -3.46 -8.49
C CYS A 179 9.49 -2.08 -8.66
N PRO A 180 10.25 -1.02 -8.98
CA PRO A 180 9.71 0.33 -9.20
C PRO A 180 8.56 0.38 -10.22
N ARG A 181 8.64 -0.40 -11.30
CA ARG A 181 7.59 -0.48 -12.32
C ARG A 181 6.29 -1.06 -11.76
N ASN A 182 6.36 -2.09 -10.93
CA ASN A 182 5.18 -2.65 -10.28
C ASN A 182 4.51 -1.65 -9.34
N LEU A 183 5.30 -1.02 -8.47
CA LEU A 183 4.78 -0.03 -7.53
C LEU A 183 4.13 1.16 -8.26
N ALA A 184 4.75 1.64 -9.34
CA ALA A 184 4.19 2.71 -10.16
C ALA A 184 2.93 2.27 -10.94
N GLY A 185 2.89 1.03 -11.44
CA GLY A 185 1.73 0.49 -12.15
C GLY A 185 0.51 0.38 -11.24
N PHE A 186 0.67 -0.19 -10.05
CA PHE A 186 -0.42 -0.22 -9.06
C PHE A 186 -0.84 1.17 -8.61
N ALA A 187 0.11 2.10 -8.45
CA ALA A 187 -0.20 3.48 -8.11
C ALA A 187 -1.02 4.19 -9.20
N ARG A 188 -0.74 3.92 -10.48
CA ARG A 188 -1.50 4.49 -11.61
C ARG A 188 -2.95 4.02 -11.63
N ALA A 189 -3.20 2.75 -11.31
CA ALA A 189 -4.55 2.18 -11.30
C ALA A 189 -5.50 2.86 -10.28
N PHE A 190 -4.98 3.63 -9.33
CA PHE A 190 -5.77 4.44 -8.40
C PHE A 190 -6.17 5.81 -8.96
N ALA A 191 -5.50 6.28 -10.02
CA ALA A 191 -5.70 7.61 -10.59
C ALA A 191 -6.56 7.60 -11.87
N ASP A 192 -6.79 6.41 -12.45
CA ASP A 192 -7.62 6.17 -13.65
C ASP A 192 -9.10 5.95 -13.29
#